data_AF-A0A9W3SIX2-F1
#
_entry.id   AF-A0A9W3SIX2-F1
#
_cell.length_a   1.000
_cell.length_b   1.000
_cell.length_c   1.000
_cell.angle_alpha   90.00
_cell.angle_beta   90.00
_cell.angle_gamma   90.00
#
_symmetry.space_group_name_H-M   'P 1'
#
loop_
_entity.id
_entity.type
_entity.pdbx_description
1 polymer ?
#
loop_
_entity_poly.entity_id
_entity_poly.type
_entity_poly.pdbx_seq_one_letter_code
_entity_poly.pdbx_strand_id
1 'polypeptide(L)'
;MSKKRTKKLLALMPPLIISGGLVSANTHIYAAEDHYIEKRSPNINFKPHYEPRDKVKAEAYSKERYSEWRKTLQLSHQKELEEFQKKINLQYLNKKLELARGNIENIKDSTLKQQLKQIDTMIKQPVNRTKEKQIIYTHFTAEELGFINESQMKKDDGSQQLDENKIENVLRYYEYGILRDLKFGNLMMKKGDKGQHFVVKLELPSGTYLGHLGDGQVILPSECAIEIANKQADKPKIIIVDGKQIIKVNAKLVQKAEIQEKIKEREQVLNDDINKLLNNDGSKIVKLDIEEISASYSMKQAHEAITSLVNNKFIPKEILKDGLLKLKSKDGLVFTDGVLKESSNIGGFYSPKDKNIYIKTNLSHHLTNQYLNFDVSHHLLHELGHLVDVEILGKGLKYLSANDEYFLSIYKEEKSNITNLNTVHDYAQESTIEFFAEVFKSMYSSNVKYRESIRKEAPEAVKYIEDKLKEYNYL
;
A
#
# COMPACT_ATOMS: atom_id res chain seq x y z
N MET A 1 -82.21 13.70 9.61
CA MET A 1 -81.24 13.93 8.51
C MET A 1 -81.14 12.68 7.63
N SER A 2 -80.64 12.78 6.39
CA SER A 2 -80.58 11.68 5.40
C SER A 2 -79.50 10.64 5.79
N LYS A 3 -79.61 9.29 5.70
CA LYS A 3 -80.29 8.29 4.84
C LYS A 3 -79.39 7.75 3.69
N LYS A 4 -79.30 6.40 3.61
CA LYS A 4 -78.83 5.48 2.54
C LYS A 4 -77.40 4.88 2.59
N ARG A 5 -77.41 3.56 2.27
CA ARG A 5 -76.30 2.62 1.98
C ARG A 5 -75.68 2.87 0.59
N THR A 6 -74.48 2.32 0.35
CA THR A 6 -74.25 1.46 -0.86
C THR A 6 -73.10 0.45 -0.70
N LYS A 7 -73.22 -0.71 -1.38
CA LYS A 7 -72.14 -1.63 -1.81
C LYS A 7 -72.18 -1.73 -3.35
N LYS A 8 -71.04 -1.95 -4.02
CA LYS A 8 -70.82 -2.66 -5.31
C LYS A 8 -69.30 -2.82 -5.51
N LEU A 9 -68.76 -4.03 -5.77
CA LEU A 9 -68.51 -4.72 -7.07
C LEU A 9 -67.52 -3.96 -8.00
N LEU A 10 -66.47 -4.51 -8.66
CA LEU A 10 -65.97 -5.88 -9.05
C LEU A 10 -65.97 -6.10 -10.59
N ALA A 11 -65.02 -6.91 -11.11
CA ALA A 11 -64.67 -7.23 -12.53
C ALA A 11 -63.43 -6.43 -13.07
N LEU A 12 -62.30 -7.01 -13.54
CA LEU A 12 -61.96 -7.92 -14.69
C LEU A 12 -61.86 -7.12 -16.04
N MET A 13 -60.91 -7.29 -16.98
CA MET A 13 -59.75 -8.21 -17.17
C MET A 13 -58.65 -7.63 -18.17
N PRO A 14 -57.51 -8.32 -18.46
CA PRO A 14 -56.35 -7.86 -19.29
C PRO A 14 -56.49 -8.27 -20.81
N PRO A 15 -55.47 -8.46 -21.71
CA PRO A 15 -53.98 -8.37 -21.64
C PRO A 15 -53.20 -7.80 -22.88
N LEU A 16 -51.85 -7.75 -22.79
CA LEU A 16 -50.77 -8.01 -23.80
C LEU A 16 -49.41 -7.84 -23.03
N ILE A 17 -48.32 -8.64 -23.03
CA ILE A 17 -47.55 -9.48 -24.00
C ILE A 17 -47.09 -8.67 -25.24
N ILE A 18 -45.85 -8.62 -25.76
CA ILE A 18 -44.55 -9.35 -25.70
C ILE A 18 -43.42 -8.25 -25.63
N SER A 19 -42.14 -8.35 -25.22
CA SER A 19 -41.08 -9.34 -24.84
C SER A 19 -40.26 -8.80 -23.62
N GLY A 20 -39.11 -9.30 -23.13
CA GLY A 20 -38.27 -10.50 -23.39
C GLY A 20 -36.78 -10.15 -23.70
N GLY A 21 -35.87 -10.38 -22.73
CA GLY A 21 -34.42 -10.19 -22.87
C GLY A 21 -33.66 -10.46 -21.56
N LEU A 22 -32.71 -11.40 -21.55
CA LEU A 22 -32.08 -11.92 -20.32
C LEU A 22 -30.85 -11.12 -19.87
N VAL A 23 -30.73 -10.87 -18.57
CA VAL A 23 -29.46 -10.64 -17.88
C VAL A 23 -29.43 -11.55 -16.65
N SER A 24 -28.62 -12.61 -16.69
CA SER A 24 -28.52 -13.60 -15.61
C SER A 24 -27.57 -13.12 -14.50
N ALA A 25 -28.09 -12.29 -13.60
CA ALA A 25 -27.40 -11.98 -12.34
C ALA A 25 -27.47 -13.21 -11.41
N ASN A 26 -26.39 -13.99 -11.33
CA ASN A 26 -26.25 -15.10 -10.38
C ASN A 26 -26.02 -14.59 -8.95
N THR A 27 -27.00 -13.87 -8.40
CA THR A 27 -27.07 -13.62 -6.95
C THR A 27 -27.44 -14.92 -6.25
N HIS A 28 -26.45 -15.61 -5.68
CA HIS A 28 -26.70 -16.69 -4.72
C HIS A 28 -27.29 -16.09 -3.43
N ILE A 29 -28.60 -15.88 -3.44
CA ILE A 29 -29.39 -15.60 -2.24
C ILE A 29 -29.35 -16.87 -1.40
N TYR A 30 -28.47 -16.90 -0.39
CA TYR A 30 -28.61 -17.88 0.68
C TYR A 30 -29.91 -17.61 1.43
N ALA A 31 -30.66 -18.68 1.70
CA ALA A 31 -31.98 -18.60 2.29
C ALA A 31 -31.95 -17.96 3.68
N ALA A 32 -33.06 -17.33 4.07
CA ALA A 32 -33.21 -16.79 5.41
C ALA A 32 -33.42 -17.92 6.42
N GLU A 33 -32.39 -18.27 7.17
CA GLU A 33 -32.50 -19.12 8.36
C GLU A 33 -32.74 -18.28 9.62
N ASP A 34 -33.93 -18.46 10.19
CA ASP A 34 -34.45 -18.12 11.51
C ASP A 34 -34.07 -16.78 12.21
N HIS A 35 -35.11 -15.96 12.38
CA HIS A 35 -35.15 -14.79 13.27
C HIS A 35 -35.12 -15.16 14.77
N TYR A 36 -34.05 -15.79 15.26
CA TYR A 36 -33.74 -15.81 16.70
C TYR A 36 -33.15 -14.47 17.17
N ILE A 37 -33.98 -13.42 17.12
CA ILE A 37 -33.69 -12.15 17.80
C ILE A 37 -33.93 -12.36 19.30
N GLU A 38 -32.96 -12.97 19.98
CA GLU A 38 -32.84 -12.86 21.44
C GLU A 38 -32.76 -11.37 21.81
N LYS A 39 -33.88 -10.81 22.27
CA LYS A 39 -33.93 -9.52 22.97
C LYS A 39 -33.31 -9.65 24.37
N ARG A 40 -32.01 -9.95 24.41
CA ARG A 40 -31.21 -9.68 25.62
C ARG A 40 -31.28 -8.17 25.89
N SER A 41 -31.38 -7.80 27.16
CA SER A 41 -31.25 -6.41 27.61
C SER A 41 -29.97 -5.78 27.06
N PRO A 42 -29.93 -4.45 26.81
CA PRO A 42 -28.71 -3.76 26.44
C PRO A 42 -27.59 -4.10 27.43
N ASN A 43 -26.42 -4.49 26.92
CA ASN A 43 -25.29 -4.79 27.79
C ASN A 43 -24.91 -3.50 28.55
N ILE A 44 -25.03 -3.53 29.88
CA ILE A 44 -24.91 -2.35 30.77
C ILE A 44 -23.49 -1.74 30.72
N ASN A 45 -22.50 -2.52 30.30
CA ASN A 45 -21.12 -2.09 30.12
C ASN A 45 -20.83 -1.56 28.70
N PHE A 46 -21.65 -1.91 27.70
CA PHE A 46 -21.39 -1.54 26.31
C PHE A 46 -21.40 -0.03 26.07
N LYS A 47 -20.44 0.42 25.25
CA LYS A 47 -20.48 1.72 24.56
C LYS A 47 -19.96 1.59 23.12
N PRO A 48 -20.58 2.29 22.15
CA PRO A 48 -20.01 2.46 20.82
C PRO A 48 -18.61 3.12 20.82
N HIS A 49 -18.29 3.92 21.85
CA HIS A 49 -16.97 4.51 22.05
C HIS A 49 -16.70 4.64 23.55
N TYR A 50 -15.56 4.10 24.02
CA TYR A 50 -15.07 4.26 25.39
C TYR A 50 -13.99 5.33 25.47
N GLU A 51 -14.10 6.20 26.47
CA GLU A 51 -13.04 7.15 26.82
C GLU A 51 -12.13 6.56 27.92
N PRO A 52 -10.94 7.13 28.20
CA PRO A 52 -10.06 6.61 29.26
C PRO A 52 -10.72 6.52 30.64
N ARG A 53 -11.70 7.40 30.94
CA ARG A 53 -12.52 7.35 32.16
C ARG A 53 -13.46 6.15 32.25
N ASP A 54 -13.76 5.49 31.13
CA ASP A 54 -14.64 4.31 31.07
C ASP A 54 -13.89 2.99 31.26
N LYS A 55 -12.60 3.02 31.63
CA LYS A 55 -11.71 1.85 31.75
C LYS A 55 -12.40 0.60 32.31
N VAL A 56 -13.03 0.72 33.48
CA VAL A 56 -13.70 -0.40 34.18
C VAL A 56 -14.82 -1.02 33.33
N LYS A 57 -15.59 -0.20 32.59
CA LYS A 57 -16.68 -0.70 31.71
C LYS A 57 -16.11 -1.38 30.46
N ALA A 58 -15.08 -0.79 29.85
CA ALA A 58 -14.41 -1.39 28.69
C ALA A 58 -13.74 -2.74 29.04
N GLU A 59 -13.14 -2.83 30.22
CA GLU A 59 -12.52 -4.06 30.74
C GLU A 59 -13.57 -5.13 31.07
N ALA A 60 -14.66 -4.75 31.76
CA ALA A 60 -15.78 -5.64 32.04
C ALA A 60 -16.45 -6.17 30.75
N TYR A 61 -16.77 -5.29 29.80
CA TYR A 61 -17.34 -5.69 28.51
C TYR A 61 -16.42 -6.63 27.73
N SER A 62 -15.12 -6.32 27.62
CA SER A 62 -14.19 -7.22 26.90
C SER A 62 -14.03 -8.57 27.58
N LYS A 63 -14.05 -8.61 28.92
CA LYS A 63 -13.97 -9.86 29.70
C LYS A 63 -15.23 -10.72 29.58
N GLU A 64 -16.41 -10.10 29.55
CA GLU A 64 -17.70 -10.77 29.29
C GLU A 64 -17.70 -11.41 27.89
N ARG A 65 -17.36 -10.63 26.87
CA ARG A 65 -17.37 -11.06 25.46
C ARG A 65 -16.29 -12.12 25.17
N TYR A 66 -15.12 -12.04 25.82
CA TYR A 66 -14.13 -13.11 25.83
C TYR A 66 -14.68 -14.42 26.45
N SER A 67 -15.45 -14.32 27.54
CA SER A 67 -16.08 -15.48 28.17
C SER A 67 -17.18 -16.09 27.31
N GLU A 68 -17.95 -15.29 26.57
CA GLU A 68 -18.90 -15.78 25.56
C GLU A 68 -18.17 -16.49 24.41
N TRP A 69 -17.14 -15.86 23.83
CA TRP A 69 -16.36 -16.43 22.74
C TRP A 69 -15.75 -17.78 23.12
N ARG A 70 -15.06 -17.85 24.27
CA ARG A 70 -14.45 -19.09 24.78
C ARG A 70 -15.44 -20.25 24.86
N LYS A 71 -16.70 -20.00 25.24
CA LYS A 71 -17.74 -21.05 25.38
C LYS A 71 -18.18 -21.64 24.04
N THR A 72 -17.95 -20.95 22.92
CA THR A 72 -18.22 -21.48 21.56
C THR A 72 -17.08 -22.33 20.99
N LEU A 73 -15.93 -22.40 21.68
CA LEU A 73 -14.73 -23.08 21.20
C LEU A 73 -14.56 -24.47 21.84
N GLN A 74 -14.07 -25.42 21.05
CA GLN A 74 -13.63 -26.73 21.54
C GLN A 74 -12.41 -26.59 22.47
N LEU A 75 -12.18 -27.59 23.34
CA LEU A 75 -11.15 -27.54 24.39
C LEU A 75 -9.71 -27.37 23.86
N SER A 76 -9.42 -27.77 22.62
CA SER A 76 -8.17 -27.44 21.90
C SER A 76 -8.06 -25.94 21.63
N HIS A 77 -9.01 -25.40 20.85
CA HIS A 77 -9.08 -23.99 20.48
C HIS A 77 -9.19 -23.04 21.69
N GLN A 78 -9.75 -23.49 22.83
CA GLN A 78 -9.72 -22.73 24.08
C GLN A 78 -8.30 -22.60 24.66
N LYS A 79 -7.50 -23.67 24.64
CA LYS A 79 -6.08 -23.62 25.07
C LYS A 79 -5.25 -22.78 24.13
N GLU A 80 -5.45 -22.95 22.82
CA GLU A 80 -4.80 -22.13 21.79
C GLU A 80 -5.09 -20.64 21.99
N LEU A 81 -6.33 -20.27 22.33
CA LEU A 81 -6.70 -18.89 22.64
C LEU A 81 -6.06 -18.37 23.95
N GLU A 82 -5.94 -19.21 24.98
CA GLU A 82 -5.23 -18.87 26.23
C GLU A 82 -3.70 -18.74 26.03
N GLU A 83 -3.10 -19.51 25.13
CA GLU A 83 -1.69 -19.41 24.77
C GLU A 83 -1.43 -18.20 23.87
N PHE A 84 -2.32 -17.92 22.94
CA PHE A 84 -2.34 -16.72 22.11
C PHE A 84 -2.38 -15.44 22.98
N GLN A 85 -3.20 -15.41 24.04
CA GLN A 85 -3.26 -14.29 24.98
C GLN A 85 -1.90 -13.97 25.67
N LYS A 86 -0.99 -14.95 25.77
CA LYS A 86 0.33 -14.81 26.42
C LYS A 86 1.39 -14.11 25.55
N LYS A 87 1.02 -13.52 24.41
CA LYS A 87 1.82 -12.68 23.48
C LYS A 87 3.05 -13.31 22.79
N ILE A 88 3.72 -14.31 23.38
CA ILE A 88 5.05 -14.78 22.91
C ILE A 88 5.01 -15.31 21.47
N ASN A 89 4.02 -16.12 21.10
CA ASN A 89 3.88 -16.63 19.72
C ASN A 89 3.42 -15.53 18.74
N LEU A 90 2.80 -14.46 19.25
CA LEU A 90 2.03 -13.50 18.44
C LEU A 90 2.88 -12.53 17.63
N GLN A 91 3.97 -12.02 18.22
CA GLN A 91 4.93 -11.18 17.49
C GLN A 91 5.64 -11.96 16.38
N TYR A 92 5.84 -13.27 16.57
CA TYR A 92 6.37 -14.16 15.54
C TYR A 92 5.35 -14.40 14.42
N LEU A 93 4.10 -14.73 14.76
CA LEU A 93 2.97 -14.90 13.83
C LEU A 93 2.78 -13.66 12.96
N ASN A 94 2.63 -12.47 13.54
CA ASN A 94 2.42 -11.23 12.78
C ASN A 94 3.66 -10.90 11.92
N LYS A 95 4.90 -11.04 12.43
CA LYS A 95 6.12 -10.83 11.62
C LYS A 95 6.21 -11.78 10.41
N LYS A 96 5.72 -13.02 10.53
CA LYS A 96 5.68 -13.98 9.42
C LYS A 96 4.57 -13.67 8.42
N LEU A 97 3.44 -13.13 8.86
CA LEU A 97 2.34 -12.69 7.99
C LEU A 97 2.68 -11.38 7.24
N GLU A 98 3.40 -10.46 7.87
CA GLU A 98 4.00 -9.27 7.23
C GLU A 98 4.97 -9.66 6.10
N LEU A 99 5.88 -10.59 6.36
CA LEU A 99 6.79 -11.15 5.32
C LEU A 99 6.04 -11.89 4.21
N ALA A 100 4.82 -12.36 4.47
CA ALA A 100 3.91 -12.96 3.49
C ALA A 100 2.97 -11.92 2.81
N ARG A 101 3.13 -10.63 3.14
CA ARG A 101 2.35 -9.47 2.69
C ARG A 101 0.85 -9.61 2.99
N GLY A 102 0.54 -10.02 4.21
CA GLY A 102 -0.84 -10.24 4.69
C GLY A 102 -1.50 -11.52 4.17
N ASN A 103 -0.93 -12.19 3.18
CA ASN A 103 -1.54 -13.37 2.57
C ASN A 103 -1.05 -14.66 3.25
N ILE A 104 -1.92 -15.28 4.05
CA ILE A 104 -1.67 -16.56 4.74
C ILE A 104 -1.30 -17.68 3.75
N GLU A 105 -1.73 -17.62 2.48
CA GLU A 105 -1.37 -18.63 1.48
C GLU A 105 0.11 -18.63 1.11
N ASN A 106 0.78 -17.48 1.17
CA ASN A 106 2.20 -17.32 0.82
C ASN A 106 3.17 -17.91 1.86
N ILE A 107 2.65 -18.32 3.03
CA ILE A 107 3.46 -18.87 4.13
C ILE A 107 3.87 -20.31 3.79
N LYS A 108 5.19 -20.54 3.66
CA LYS A 108 5.79 -21.85 3.35
C LYS A 108 5.70 -22.87 4.49
N ASP A 109 5.63 -22.40 5.73
CA ASP A 109 5.46 -23.25 6.92
C ASP A 109 4.00 -23.70 7.05
N SER A 110 3.74 -24.98 6.81
CA SER A 110 2.39 -25.55 6.85
C SER A 110 1.73 -25.47 8.22
N THR A 111 2.51 -25.59 9.30
CA THR A 111 2.01 -25.57 10.68
C THR A 111 1.61 -24.15 11.06
N LEU A 112 2.47 -23.18 10.78
CA LEU A 112 2.20 -21.76 11.00
C LEU A 112 1.01 -21.28 10.16
N LYS A 113 0.92 -21.73 8.91
CA LYS A 113 -0.19 -21.46 7.99
C LYS A 113 -1.51 -22.04 8.48
N GLN A 114 -1.51 -23.24 9.08
CA GLN A 114 -2.70 -23.81 9.73
C GLN A 114 -3.10 -23.00 10.98
N GLN A 115 -2.15 -22.70 11.86
CA GLN A 115 -2.39 -21.90 13.08
C GLN A 115 -3.03 -20.53 12.76
N LEU A 116 -2.50 -19.80 11.77
CA LEU A 116 -3.08 -18.51 11.35
C LEU A 116 -4.52 -18.65 10.81
N LYS A 117 -4.81 -19.70 10.02
CA LYS A 117 -6.18 -20.00 9.57
C LYS A 117 -7.11 -20.35 10.73
N GLN A 118 -6.64 -21.11 11.72
CA GLN A 118 -7.42 -21.46 12.91
C GLN A 118 -7.76 -20.19 13.71
N ILE A 119 -6.77 -19.36 14.02
CA ILE A 119 -6.95 -18.09 14.75
C ILE A 119 -7.95 -17.18 14.04
N ASP A 120 -7.81 -16.99 12.73
CA ASP A 120 -8.73 -16.17 11.93
C ASP A 120 -10.16 -16.75 11.91
N THR A 121 -10.29 -18.07 11.77
CA THR A 121 -11.59 -18.79 11.85
C THR A 121 -12.22 -18.71 13.24
N MET A 122 -11.41 -18.68 14.30
CA MET A 122 -11.86 -18.47 15.68
C MET A 122 -12.33 -17.03 15.90
N ILE A 123 -11.68 -16.02 15.30
CA ILE A 123 -12.13 -14.62 15.34
C ILE A 123 -13.44 -14.46 14.56
N LYS A 124 -13.56 -15.07 13.37
CA LYS A 124 -14.74 -15.03 12.48
C LYS A 124 -15.97 -15.83 12.97
N GLN A 125 -16.00 -16.25 14.24
CA GLN A 125 -17.18 -16.88 14.86
C GLN A 125 -18.36 -15.89 15.01
N PRO A 126 -19.63 -16.30 14.78
CA PRO A 126 -20.80 -15.43 14.91
C PRO A 126 -20.93 -14.69 16.25
N VAL A 127 -20.47 -15.31 17.35
CA VAL A 127 -20.47 -14.70 18.70
C VAL A 127 -19.62 -13.43 18.78
N ASN A 128 -18.57 -13.30 17.98
CA ASN A 128 -17.67 -12.14 17.92
C ASN A 128 -18.17 -11.01 17.00
N ARG A 129 -19.30 -11.20 16.32
CA ARG A 129 -19.83 -10.21 15.39
C ARG A 129 -20.40 -9.01 16.15
N THR A 130 -19.97 -7.79 15.80
CA THR A 130 -20.47 -6.55 16.40
C THR A 130 -21.95 -6.36 16.04
N LYS A 131 -22.81 -6.15 17.04
CA LYS A 131 -24.23 -5.84 16.82
C LYS A 131 -24.44 -4.36 16.45
N GLU A 132 -23.58 -3.51 16.95
CA GLU A 132 -23.57 -2.06 16.74
C GLU A 132 -22.17 -1.59 16.31
N LYS A 133 -22.08 -0.34 15.85
CA LYS A 133 -20.79 0.33 15.59
C LYS A 133 -19.93 0.34 16.86
N GLN A 134 -18.66 -0.03 16.74
CA GLN A 134 -17.69 -0.03 17.83
C GLN A 134 -16.45 0.77 17.39
N ILE A 135 -15.99 1.68 18.24
CA ILE A 135 -14.70 2.35 18.07
C ILE A 135 -13.64 1.60 18.87
N ILE A 136 -12.48 1.41 18.25
CA ILE A 136 -11.27 0.86 18.87
C ILE A 136 -10.06 1.78 18.59
N TYR A 137 -8.97 1.55 19.30
CA TYR A 137 -7.72 2.27 19.19
C TYR A 137 -6.59 1.28 18.88
N THR A 138 -5.97 1.42 17.72
CA THR A 138 -4.83 0.61 17.28
C THR A 138 -3.61 1.51 17.01
N HIS A 139 -2.42 0.95 17.18
CA HIS A 139 -1.15 1.67 17.08
C HIS A 139 -0.26 1.05 15.99
N PHE A 140 0.58 1.89 15.41
CA PHE A 140 1.57 1.52 14.41
C PHE A 140 2.95 2.03 14.83
N THR A 141 3.99 1.25 14.57
CA THR A 141 5.39 1.70 14.69
C THR A 141 5.80 2.58 13.50
N ALA A 142 7.02 3.11 13.53
CA ALA A 142 7.58 3.85 12.39
C ALA A 142 7.81 2.93 11.18
N GLU A 143 8.24 1.70 11.44
CA GLU A 143 8.54 0.66 10.44
C GLU A 143 7.28 0.19 9.71
N GLU A 144 6.16 0.04 10.43
CA GLU A 144 4.85 -0.26 9.83
C GLU A 144 4.36 0.85 8.87
N LEU A 145 4.84 2.09 9.03
CA LEU A 145 4.50 3.21 8.14
C LEU A 145 5.49 3.38 6.97
N GLY A 146 6.55 2.57 6.89
CA GLY A 146 7.58 2.65 5.84
C GLY A 146 8.86 3.42 6.20
N PHE A 147 8.99 3.95 7.42
CA PHE A 147 10.26 4.50 7.91
C PHE A 147 11.24 3.37 8.30
N ILE A 148 12.54 3.65 8.36
CA ILE A 148 13.53 2.66 8.83
C ILE A 148 13.45 2.47 10.35
N ASN A 149 13.16 3.54 11.09
CA ASN A 149 12.94 3.55 12.54
C ASN A 149 12.35 4.90 13.01
N GLU A 150 12.09 5.03 14.31
CA GLU A 150 11.48 6.25 14.89
C GLU A 150 12.31 7.54 14.80
N SER A 151 13.64 7.51 14.59
CA SER A 151 14.44 8.75 14.49
C SER A 151 14.16 9.53 13.20
N GLN A 152 13.78 8.83 12.12
CA GLN A 152 13.35 9.45 10.87
C GLN A 152 12.05 10.26 11.00
N MET A 153 11.23 10.04 12.04
CA MET A 153 10.01 10.81 12.31
C MET A 153 10.22 12.00 13.28
N LYS A 154 11.34 12.03 14.00
CA LYS A 154 11.63 13.00 15.06
C LYS A 154 12.43 14.19 14.54
N LYS A 155 12.47 15.28 15.32
CA LYS A 155 13.38 16.41 15.05
C LYS A 155 14.84 15.96 15.18
N ASP A 156 15.17 15.42 16.35
CA ASP A 156 16.47 14.98 16.83
C ASP A 156 16.39 13.56 17.44
N ASP A 157 17.53 12.88 17.64
CA ASP A 157 17.53 11.56 18.28
C ASP A 157 17.25 11.66 19.80
N GLY A 158 16.62 10.63 20.37
CA GLY A 158 16.09 10.65 21.75
C GLY A 158 14.83 11.53 21.93
N SER A 159 14.58 12.46 21.03
CA SER A 159 13.48 13.44 21.09
C SER A 159 12.09 12.82 21.29
N GLN A 160 11.24 13.59 21.95
CA GLN A 160 9.81 13.29 22.13
C GLN A 160 8.93 14.14 21.19
N GLN A 161 9.53 14.97 20.33
CA GLN A 161 8.86 15.78 19.33
C GLN A 161 9.05 15.20 17.92
N LEU A 162 7.97 15.25 17.13
CA LEU A 162 7.98 14.89 15.72
C LEU A 162 8.45 16.07 14.87
N ASP A 163 9.04 15.78 13.71
CA ASP A 163 9.38 16.77 12.70
C ASP A 163 8.31 16.79 11.62
N GLU A 164 7.51 17.86 11.59
CA GLU A 164 6.37 18.00 10.66
C GLU A 164 6.79 17.85 9.19
N ASN A 165 8.01 18.24 8.82
CA ASN A 165 8.51 18.10 7.44
C ASN A 165 8.81 16.62 7.09
N LYS A 166 9.31 15.85 8.06
CA LYS A 166 9.66 14.42 7.87
C LYS A 166 8.44 13.49 7.92
N ILE A 167 7.31 13.96 8.46
CA ILE A 167 6.05 13.20 8.49
C ILE A 167 4.96 13.78 7.56
N GLU A 168 5.26 14.83 6.78
CA GLU A 168 4.29 15.54 5.96
C GLU A 168 3.52 14.61 5.01
N ASN A 169 4.22 13.67 4.36
CA ASN A 169 3.61 12.71 3.45
C ASN A 169 2.59 11.79 4.15
N VAL A 170 2.86 11.42 5.41
CA VAL A 170 1.93 10.64 6.25
C VAL A 170 0.72 11.49 6.69
N LEU A 171 0.93 12.78 6.96
CA LEU A 171 -0.16 13.69 7.34
C LEU A 171 -1.06 14.08 6.15
N ARG A 172 -0.55 14.05 4.91
CA ARG A 172 -1.25 14.50 3.70
C ARG A 172 -1.85 13.36 2.86
N TYR A 173 -1.12 12.27 2.64
CA TYR A 173 -1.37 11.32 1.54
C TYR A 173 -1.72 9.89 2.00
N TYR A 174 -1.76 9.63 3.31
CA TYR A 174 -2.24 8.35 3.83
C TYR A 174 -3.76 8.45 3.98
N GLU A 175 -4.48 8.09 2.92
CA GLU A 175 -5.94 8.16 2.81
C GLU A 175 -6.61 6.79 2.97
N TYR A 176 -5.89 5.71 2.71
CA TYR A 176 -6.30 4.32 2.96
C TYR A 176 -5.11 3.36 2.82
N GLY A 177 -5.23 2.17 3.41
CA GLY A 177 -4.18 1.17 3.45
C GLY A 177 -4.67 -0.21 3.91
N ILE A 178 -3.90 -1.24 3.61
CA ILE A 178 -4.21 -2.65 3.93
C ILE A 178 -3.54 -3.03 5.26
N LEU A 179 -4.23 -3.80 6.10
CA LEU A 179 -3.65 -4.40 7.30
C LEU A 179 -3.07 -5.77 6.93
N ARG A 180 -1.76 -5.92 7.10
CA ARG A 180 -1.02 -7.16 6.81
C ARG A 180 -0.87 -8.08 8.02
N ASP A 181 -1.25 -7.63 9.22
CA ASP A 181 -1.19 -8.41 10.45
C ASP A 181 -2.60 -8.72 10.99
N LEU A 182 -2.67 -9.62 11.99
CA LEU A 182 -3.87 -9.76 12.80
C LEU A 182 -3.92 -8.58 13.78
N LYS A 183 -4.45 -7.44 13.30
CA LYS A 183 -4.22 -6.14 13.96
C LYS A 183 -4.87 -6.06 15.33
N PHE A 184 -4.05 -5.75 16.34
CA PHE A 184 -4.47 -5.55 17.72
C PHE A 184 -5.03 -4.16 17.97
N GLY A 185 -5.97 -4.06 18.90
CA GLY A 185 -6.50 -2.78 19.37
C GLY A 185 -6.95 -2.81 20.82
N ASN A 186 -7.43 -1.65 21.29
CA ASN A 186 -8.05 -1.47 22.59
C ASN A 186 -9.38 -0.72 22.43
N LEU A 187 -10.39 -1.07 23.22
CA LEU A 187 -11.70 -0.38 23.24
C LEU A 187 -11.59 1.10 23.69
N MET A 188 -10.54 1.42 24.45
CA MET A 188 -10.20 2.76 24.94
C MET A 188 -8.80 3.16 24.46
N MET A 189 -8.52 4.45 24.37
CA MET A 189 -7.18 4.93 24.08
C MET A 189 -6.23 4.65 25.25
N LYS A 190 -5.21 3.82 25.01
CA LYS A 190 -4.07 3.60 25.92
C LYS A 190 -2.82 4.25 25.32
N LYS A 191 -1.75 4.39 26.10
CA LYS A 191 -0.41 4.74 25.60
C LYS A 191 0.08 3.64 24.64
N GLY A 192 0.75 4.01 23.56
CA GLY A 192 1.46 3.08 22.69
C GLY A 192 2.78 2.58 23.33
N ASP A 193 3.26 1.44 22.85
CA ASP A 193 4.56 0.86 23.24
C ASP A 193 5.74 1.68 22.65
N LYS A 194 6.99 1.31 22.99
CA LYS A 194 8.19 1.94 22.40
C LYS A 194 8.15 1.79 20.86
N GLY A 195 8.56 2.82 20.13
CA GLY A 195 8.47 2.85 18.66
C GLY A 195 7.10 3.20 18.09
N GLN A 196 6.01 3.16 18.87
CA GLN A 196 4.68 3.53 18.37
C GLN A 196 4.46 5.05 18.45
N HIS A 197 4.37 5.69 17.29
CA HIS A 197 4.15 7.14 17.14
C HIS A 197 2.86 7.50 16.39
N PHE A 198 2.09 6.49 15.96
CA PHE A 198 0.88 6.69 15.18
C PHE A 198 -0.26 5.88 15.79
N VAL A 199 -1.40 6.54 16.04
CA VAL A 199 -2.59 5.95 16.67
C VAL A 199 -3.82 6.20 15.80
N VAL A 200 -4.49 5.12 15.41
CA VAL A 200 -5.75 5.16 14.66
C VAL A 200 -6.90 4.95 15.63
N LYS A 201 -7.77 5.97 15.73
CA LYS A 201 -9.13 5.83 16.25
C LYS A 201 -9.95 5.19 15.13
N LEU A 202 -10.09 3.87 15.18
CA LEU A 202 -10.68 3.05 14.14
C LEU A 202 -12.16 2.79 14.44
N GLU A 203 -13.01 3.20 13.51
CA GLU A 203 -14.46 2.95 13.50
C GLU A 203 -14.76 1.62 12.82
N LEU A 204 -15.26 0.66 13.59
CA LEU A 204 -15.76 -0.61 13.11
C LEU A 204 -17.27 -0.49 12.83
N PRO A 205 -17.77 -0.87 11.63
CA PRO A 205 -19.20 -0.94 11.39
C PRO A 205 -19.88 -2.03 12.23
N SER A 206 -21.22 -2.01 12.25
CA SER A 206 -21.99 -3.17 12.70
C SER A 206 -21.78 -4.33 11.71
N GLY A 207 -21.73 -5.56 12.21
CA GLY A 207 -21.48 -6.76 11.41
C GLY A 207 -20.00 -7.15 11.26
N THR A 208 -19.06 -6.38 11.83
CA THR A 208 -17.61 -6.71 11.87
C THR A 208 -17.33 -7.81 12.88
N TYR A 209 -16.42 -8.75 12.55
CA TYR A 209 -15.91 -9.70 13.54
C TYR A 209 -14.81 -9.06 14.39
N LEU A 210 -14.93 -9.14 15.71
CA LEU A 210 -13.97 -8.56 16.66
C LEU A 210 -13.70 -9.55 17.80
N GLY A 211 -12.51 -10.14 17.82
CA GLY A 211 -12.09 -11.02 18.90
C GLY A 211 -11.81 -10.20 20.17
N HIS A 212 -12.49 -10.52 21.27
CA HIS A 212 -12.26 -9.88 22.57
C HIS A 212 -11.25 -10.68 23.39
N LEU A 213 -10.27 -10.01 24.02
CA LEU A 213 -9.13 -10.66 24.70
C LEU A 213 -9.05 -10.35 26.20
N GLY A 214 -10.15 -9.91 26.81
CA GLY A 214 -10.15 -9.33 28.16
C GLY A 214 -9.56 -7.91 28.19
N ASP A 215 -9.47 -7.31 29.38
CA ASP A 215 -8.70 -6.09 29.73
C ASP A 215 -8.79 -4.91 28.73
N GLY A 216 -9.97 -4.77 28.11
CA GLY A 216 -10.23 -3.79 27.06
C GLY A 216 -9.46 -4.02 25.75
N GLN A 217 -8.70 -5.11 25.62
CA GLN A 217 -7.98 -5.51 24.40
C GLN A 217 -8.90 -6.27 23.43
N VAL A 218 -8.63 -6.10 22.14
CA VAL A 218 -9.35 -6.72 21.02
C VAL A 218 -8.39 -7.03 19.87
N ILE A 219 -8.82 -7.90 18.95
CA ILE A 219 -8.10 -8.26 17.73
C ILE A 219 -9.04 -8.31 16.52
N LEU A 220 -8.55 -7.83 15.38
CA LEU A 220 -9.22 -7.92 14.09
C LEU A 220 -8.82 -9.20 13.32
N PRO A 221 -9.71 -9.74 12.49
CA PRO A 221 -9.38 -10.82 11.56
C PRO A 221 -8.37 -10.40 10.48
N SER A 222 -7.91 -11.36 9.67
CA SER A 222 -7.26 -11.07 8.39
C SER A 222 -8.27 -10.58 7.34
N GLU A 223 -7.76 -10.08 6.21
CA GLU A 223 -8.52 -9.44 5.11
C GLU A 223 -9.17 -8.09 5.49
N CYS A 224 -8.61 -7.40 6.48
CA CYS A 224 -8.99 -6.05 6.87
C CYS A 224 -8.14 -4.96 6.18
N ALA A 225 -8.77 -3.81 5.94
CA ALA A 225 -8.11 -2.58 5.50
C ALA A 225 -8.76 -1.37 6.19
N ILE A 226 -8.14 -0.18 6.05
CA ILE A 226 -8.66 1.05 6.64
C ILE A 226 -8.82 2.18 5.60
N GLU A 227 -9.86 2.98 5.75
CA GLU A 227 -9.99 4.30 5.12
C GLU A 227 -9.74 5.40 6.16
N ILE A 228 -8.80 6.29 5.87
CA ILE A 228 -8.41 7.41 6.73
C ILE A 228 -9.24 8.65 6.36
N ALA A 229 -9.81 9.31 7.37
CA ALA A 229 -10.67 10.47 7.18
C ALA A 229 -9.87 11.77 6.92
N ASN A 230 -9.49 12.03 5.66
CA ASN A 230 -8.76 13.25 5.26
C ASN A 230 -9.64 14.52 5.13
N LYS A 231 -10.85 14.54 5.72
CA LYS A 231 -11.79 15.69 5.65
C LYS A 231 -11.57 16.63 6.83
N GLN A 232 -11.38 17.92 6.55
CA GLN A 232 -11.18 19.06 7.49
C GLN A 232 -10.94 18.71 8.97
N ALA A 233 -11.99 18.47 9.76
CA ALA A 233 -11.91 18.27 11.22
C ALA A 233 -11.27 16.94 11.67
N ASP A 234 -11.32 15.92 10.81
CA ASP A 234 -10.90 14.54 11.10
C ASP A 234 -9.48 14.21 10.65
N LYS A 235 -8.83 15.12 9.91
CA LYS A 235 -7.48 14.96 9.35
C LYS A 235 -6.44 14.45 10.37
N PRO A 236 -5.41 13.71 9.91
CA PRO A 236 -4.23 13.37 10.70
C PRO A 236 -3.67 14.60 11.42
N LYS A 237 -3.41 14.48 12.73
CA LYS A 237 -2.92 15.59 13.55
C LYS A 237 -2.04 15.12 14.69
N ILE A 238 -1.00 15.90 14.98
CA ILE A 238 -0.14 15.66 16.15
C ILE A 238 -0.94 15.96 17.42
N ILE A 239 -0.85 15.07 18.40
CA ILE A 239 -1.33 15.29 19.77
C ILE A 239 -0.22 14.92 20.76
N ILE A 240 -0.33 15.41 22.00
CA ILE A 240 0.58 15.06 23.09
C ILE A 240 -0.09 14.02 24.00
N VAL A 241 0.62 12.95 24.32
CA VAL A 241 0.25 11.91 25.29
C VAL A 241 1.45 11.65 26.18
N ASP A 242 1.30 11.84 27.50
CA ASP A 242 2.39 11.70 28.49
C ASP A 242 3.68 12.46 28.12
N GLY A 243 3.55 13.66 27.56
CA GLY A 243 4.68 14.49 27.09
C GLY A 243 5.27 14.09 25.73
N LYS A 244 4.87 12.95 25.16
CA LYS A 244 5.28 12.48 23.83
C LYS A 244 4.32 12.98 22.74
N GLN A 245 4.84 13.50 21.63
CA GLN A 245 4.05 13.76 20.44
C GLN A 245 3.77 12.46 19.67
N ILE A 246 2.52 12.26 19.26
CA ILE A 246 2.09 11.16 18.38
C ILE A 246 1.11 11.67 17.31
N ILE A 247 1.14 11.07 16.13
CA ILE A 247 0.17 11.29 15.06
C ILE A 247 -1.13 10.56 15.43
N LYS A 248 -2.23 11.29 15.56
CA LYS A 248 -3.57 10.70 15.71
C LYS A 248 -4.37 10.84 14.43
N VAL A 249 -4.97 9.72 14.03
CA VAL A 249 -5.78 9.60 12.82
C VAL A 249 -7.16 9.05 13.16
N ASN A 250 -8.20 9.56 12.52
CA ASN A 250 -9.53 8.94 12.52
C ASN A 250 -9.67 8.10 11.25
N ALA A 251 -10.14 6.86 11.37
CA ALA A 251 -10.31 5.95 10.22
C ALA A 251 -11.54 5.06 10.38
N LYS A 252 -11.98 4.42 9.29
CA LYS A 252 -12.99 3.36 9.26
C LYS A 252 -12.35 2.04 8.84
N LEU A 253 -12.86 0.93 9.37
CA LEU A 253 -12.54 -0.40 8.87
C LEU A 253 -13.35 -0.67 7.59
N VAL A 254 -12.66 -1.17 6.56
CA VAL A 254 -13.24 -1.68 5.31
C VAL A 254 -12.64 -3.07 5.01
N GLN A 255 -13.19 -3.80 4.05
CA GLN A 255 -12.60 -5.06 3.60
C GLN A 255 -11.39 -4.79 2.71
N LYS A 256 -10.38 -5.65 2.77
CA LYS A 256 -9.19 -5.58 1.91
C LYS A 256 -9.54 -5.56 0.42
N ALA A 257 -10.58 -6.28 0.01
CA ALA A 257 -11.09 -6.29 -1.36
C ALA A 257 -11.46 -4.90 -1.89
N GLU A 258 -12.03 -4.02 -1.05
CA GLU A 258 -12.45 -2.66 -1.42
C GLU A 258 -11.25 -1.75 -1.76
N ILE A 259 -10.10 -1.99 -1.12
CA ILE A 259 -8.84 -1.29 -1.44
C ILE A 259 -8.13 -1.93 -2.64
N GLN A 260 -8.17 -3.26 -2.77
CA GLN A 260 -7.67 -3.96 -3.95
C GLN A 260 -8.45 -3.63 -5.24
N GLU A 261 -9.72 -3.24 -5.14
CA GLU A 261 -10.51 -2.71 -6.26
C GLU A 261 -9.96 -1.35 -6.71
N LYS A 262 -9.78 -0.39 -5.80
CA LYS A 262 -9.16 0.92 -6.09
C LYS A 262 -7.75 0.80 -6.69
N ILE A 263 -6.98 -0.21 -6.26
CA ILE A 263 -5.67 -0.53 -6.85
C ILE A 263 -5.81 -0.99 -8.31
N LYS A 264 -6.79 -1.85 -8.63
CA LYS A 264 -7.06 -2.29 -10.00
C LYS A 264 -7.60 -1.17 -10.89
N GLU A 265 -8.46 -0.30 -10.36
CA GLU A 265 -8.94 0.89 -11.07
C GLU A 265 -7.76 1.80 -11.45
N ARG A 266 -6.88 2.11 -10.49
CA ARG A 266 -5.69 2.93 -10.74
C ARG A 266 -4.72 2.24 -11.71
N GLU A 267 -4.51 0.93 -11.58
CA GLU A 267 -3.70 0.12 -12.49
C GLU A 267 -4.22 0.21 -13.94
N GLN A 268 -5.54 0.15 -14.15
CA GLN A 268 -6.13 0.30 -15.48
C GLN A 268 -5.87 1.71 -16.05
N VAL A 269 -6.08 2.78 -15.27
CA VAL A 269 -5.80 4.16 -15.73
C VAL A 269 -4.34 4.35 -16.15
N LEU A 270 -3.38 3.80 -15.41
CA LEU A 270 -1.95 3.90 -15.78
C LEU A 270 -1.60 3.08 -17.02
N ASN A 271 -2.28 1.94 -17.24
CA ASN A 271 -2.17 1.20 -18.49
C ASN A 271 -2.80 1.97 -19.66
N ASP A 272 -3.96 2.61 -19.46
CA ASP A 272 -4.60 3.41 -20.50
C ASP A 272 -3.71 4.58 -20.95
N ASP A 273 -3.02 5.24 -20.02
CA ASP A 273 -2.07 6.33 -20.33
C ASP A 273 -0.83 5.85 -21.11
N ILE A 274 -0.31 4.65 -20.78
CA ILE A 274 0.76 4.01 -21.57
C ILE A 274 0.23 3.55 -22.95
N ASN A 275 -0.97 2.99 -23.02
CA ASN A 275 -1.57 2.49 -24.26
C ASN A 275 -1.83 3.63 -25.26
N LYS A 276 -2.23 4.83 -24.79
CA LYS A 276 -2.32 6.07 -25.59
C LYS A 276 -0.96 6.52 -26.15
N LEU A 277 0.13 6.34 -25.41
CA LEU A 277 1.49 6.66 -25.86
C LEU A 277 1.98 5.69 -26.94
N LEU A 278 1.63 4.40 -26.79
CA LEU A 278 2.01 3.30 -27.68
C LEU A 278 1.09 3.14 -28.90
N ASN A 279 -0.09 3.76 -28.91
CA ASN A 279 -1.20 3.45 -29.83
C ASN A 279 -1.59 1.95 -29.80
N ASN A 280 -1.66 1.36 -28.59
CA ASN A 280 -1.88 -0.08 -28.39
C ASN A 280 -2.80 -0.34 -27.19
N ASP A 281 -4.12 -0.36 -27.43
CA ASP A 281 -5.15 -0.49 -26.39
C ASP A 281 -5.17 -1.84 -25.64
N GLY A 282 -4.37 -2.82 -26.09
CA GLY A 282 -4.34 -4.18 -25.53
C GLY A 282 -3.26 -4.43 -24.46
N SER A 283 -2.32 -3.51 -24.25
CA SER A 283 -1.18 -3.76 -23.34
C SER A 283 -1.60 -3.67 -21.86
N LYS A 284 -0.92 -4.47 -21.01
CA LYS A 284 -1.06 -4.45 -19.54
C LYS A 284 0.32 -4.35 -18.87
N ILE A 285 1.15 -3.46 -19.40
CA ILE A 285 2.54 -3.25 -18.98
C ILE A 285 2.61 -2.82 -17.51
N VAL A 286 1.76 -1.91 -17.02
CA VAL A 286 1.81 -1.42 -15.63
C VAL A 286 1.13 -2.41 -14.69
N LYS A 287 1.84 -2.79 -13.61
CA LYS A 287 1.32 -3.52 -12.46
C LYS A 287 1.51 -2.69 -11.19
N LEU A 288 0.45 -2.55 -10.40
CA LEU A 288 0.47 -2.07 -9.02
C LEU A 288 0.41 -3.27 -8.08
N ASP A 289 1.54 -3.60 -7.46
CA ASP A 289 1.72 -4.66 -6.49
C ASP A 289 1.79 -4.05 -5.08
N ILE A 290 0.64 -3.57 -4.60
CA ILE A 290 0.52 -2.72 -3.41
C ILE A 290 -0.38 -3.43 -2.38
N GLU A 291 0.11 -3.60 -1.16
CA GLU A 291 -0.46 -4.46 -0.10
C GLU A 291 -0.26 -3.89 1.32
N GLU A 292 0.21 -2.65 1.48
CA GLU A 292 0.62 -2.06 2.77
C GLU A 292 -0.31 -0.96 3.32
N ILE A 293 -0.04 -0.46 4.54
CA ILE A 293 -0.80 0.65 5.14
C ILE A 293 -0.60 2.00 4.39
N SER A 294 0.47 2.09 3.60
CA SER A 294 0.89 3.22 2.77
C SER A 294 0.24 3.22 1.38
N ALA A 295 -0.69 2.29 1.08
CA ALA A 295 -1.17 2.01 -0.28
C ALA A 295 -1.64 3.24 -1.10
N SER A 296 -2.35 4.18 -0.49
CA SER A 296 -2.77 5.44 -1.11
C SER A 296 -1.60 6.34 -1.52
N TYR A 297 -0.57 6.45 -0.68
CA TYR A 297 0.68 7.13 -1.00
C TYR A 297 1.44 6.39 -2.10
N SER A 298 1.63 5.07 -1.99
CA SER A 298 2.30 4.25 -3.00
C SER A 298 1.67 4.40 -4.40
N MET A 299 0.33 4.46 -4.47
CA MET A 299 -0.38 4.72 -5.73
C MET A 299 -0.27 6.15 -6.23
N LYS A 300 -0.24 7.16 -5.36
CA LYS A 300 0.08 8.54 -5.75
C LYS A 300 1.46 8.59 -6.41
N GLN A 301 2.49 8.02 -5.77
CA GLN A 301 3.85 8.04 -6.29
C GLN A 301 3.98 7.28 -7.63
N ALA A 302 3.33 6.13 -7.77
CA ALA A 302 3.30 5.38 -9.04
C ALA A 302 2.59 6.17 -10.16
N HIS A 303 1.47 6.83 -9.86
CA HIS A 303 0.75 7.67 -10.81
C HIS A 303 1.56 8.91 -11.21
N GLU A 304 2.22 9.57 -10.28
CA GLU A 304 3.11 10.71 -10.56
C GLU A 304 4.32 10.30 -11.39
N ALA A 305 4.94 9.15 -11.11
CA ALA A 305 6.07 8.64 -11.90
C ALA A 305 5.68 8.29 -13.35
N ILE A 306 4.56 7.61 -13.56
CA ILE A 306 4.04 7.34 -14.92
C ILE A 306 3.63 8.64 -15.61
N THR A 307 2.93 9.55 -14.92
CA THR A 307 2.51 10.85 -15.50
C THR A 307 3.72 11.70 -15.86
N SER A 308 4.75 11.72 -15.02
CA SER A 308 6.04 12.38 -15.28
C SER A 308 6.69 11.79 -16.52
N LEU A 309 6.79 10.45 -16.62
CA LEU A 309 7.40 9.74 -17.73
C LEU A 309 6.69 10.01 -19.07
N VAL A 310 5.37 9.80 -19.18
CA VAL A 310 4.65 9.91 -20.46
C VAL A 310 4.51 11.35 -20.98
N ASN A 311 4.59 12.34 -20.08
CA ASN A 311 4.57 13.77 -20.44
C ASN A 311 5.98 14.37 -20.54
N ASN A 312 7.05 13.58 -20.41
CA ASN A 312 8.41 14.08 -20.42
C ASN A 312 8.89 14.45 -21.83
N LYS A 313 8.62 15.69 -22.23
CA LYS A 313 9.05 16.26 -23.52
C LYS A 313 10.56 16.27 -23.79
N PHE A 314 11.40 15.90 -22.81
CA PHE A 314 12.85 15.80 -23.01
C PHE A 314 13.27 14.39 -23.48
N ILE A 315 12.50 13.34 -23.17
CA ILE A 315 12.73 12.01 -23.73
C ILE A 315 12.23 11.98 -25.18
N PRO A 316 13.05 11.58 -26.17
CA PRO A 316 12.59 11.35 -27.53
C PRO A 316 11.49 10.28 -27.57
N LYS A 317 10.32 10.64 -28.13
CA LYS A 317 9.08 9.85 -28.00
C LYS A 317 9.22 8.41 -28.48
N GLU A 318 9.99 8.18 -29.54
CA GLU A 318 10.15 6.85 -30.14
C GLU A 318 11.08 5.95 -29.31
N ILE A 319 12.08 6.48 -28.59
CA ILE A 319 12.85 5.71 -27.59
C ILE A 319 11.90 5.22 -26.49
N LEU A 320 11.05 6.11 -25.99
CA LEU A 320 10.14 5.78 -24.90
C LEU A 320 9.13 4.71 -25.32
N LYS A 321 8.55 4.83 -26.52
CA LYS A 321 7.69 3.80 -27.11
C LYS A 321 8.42 2.47 -27.27
N ASP A 322 9.53 2.45 -27.99
CA ASP A 322 10.24 1.21 -28.31
C ASP A 322 10.76 0.54 -27.04
N GLY A 323 11.29 1.32 -26.09
CA GLY A 323 11.70 0.82 -24.78
C GLY A 323 10.56 0.17 -24.00
N LEU A 324 9.39 0.81 -23.96
CA LEU A 324 8.18 0.23 -23.35
C LEU A 324 7.67 -1.01 -24.12
N LEU A 325 7.86 -1.09 -25.45
CA LEU A 325 7.53 -2.26 -26.27
C LEU A 325 8.54 -3.42 -26.15
N LYS A 326 9.75 -3.17 -25.65
CA LYS A 326 10.73 -4.22 -25.28
C LYS A 326 10.39 -4.88 -23.94
N LEU A 327 9.67 -4.18 -23.06
CA LEU A 327 9.16 -4.77 -21.82
C LEU A 327 8.15 -5.87 -22.10
N LYS A 328 8.00 -6.76 -21.12
CA LYS A 328 6.96 -7.77 -21.08
C LYS A 328 5.57 -7.11 -21.14
N SER A 329 4.79 -7.46 -22.17
CA SER A 329 3.47 -6.88 -22.47
C SER A 329 2.42 -7.03 -21.36
N LYS A 330 2.69 -7.89 -20.36
CA LYS A 330 1.98 -7.95 -19.08
C LYS A 330 2.96 -7.83 -17.91
N ASP A 331 2.67 -6.93 -16.99
CA ASP A 331 3.43 -6.65 -15.75
C ASP A 331 4.85 -6.07 -15.99
N GLY A 332 5.19 -5.59 -17.19
CA GLY A 332 6.50 -5.02 -17.56
C GLY A 332 7.02 -3.86 -16.71
N LEU A 333 6.14 -3.04 -16.10
CA LEU A 333 6.46 -1.99 -15.13
C LEU A 333 5.75 -2.31 -13.80
N VAL A 334 6.45 -2.85 -12.81
CA VAL A 334 5.89 -3.22 -11.50
C VAL A 334 6.21 -2.14 -10.46
N PHE A 335 5.20 -1.40 -10.01
CA PHE A 335 5.32 -0.55 -8.83
C PHE A 335 4.89 -1.34 -7.59
N THR A 336 5.74 -1.40 -6.58
CA THR A 336 5.50 -2.18 -5.36
C THR A 336 5.83 -1.41 -4.09
N ASP A 337 5.25 -1.85 -2.98
CA ASP A 337 5.64 -1.48 -1.61
C ASP A 337 6.51 -2.56 -0.94
N GLY A 338 6.79 -3.67 -1.65
CA GLY A 338 7.58 -4.79 -1.16
C GLY A 338 9.10 -4.55 -1.05
N VAL A 339 9.81 -5.63 -0.72
CA VAL A 339 11.28 -5.69 -0.68
C VAL A 339 11.81 -6.10 -2.07
N LEU A 340 12.79 -5.38 -2.61
CA LEU A 340 13.41 -5.66 -3.90
C LEU A 340 14.79 -6.31 -3.71
N LYS A 341 15.09 -7.41 -4.41
CA LYS A 341 16.38 -8.15 -4.33
C LYS A 341 16.88 -8.35 -2.88
N GLU A 342 15.98 -8.74 -1.97
CA GLU A 342 16.22 -8.94 -0.53
C GLU A 342 16.68 -7.68 0.27
N SER A 343 16.73 -6.50 -0.35
CA SER A 343 17.14 -5.23 0.27
C SER A 343 15.95 -4.28 0.50
N SER A 344 15.93 -3.63 1.66
CA SER A 344 14.94 -2.59 1.99
C SER A 344 15.14 -1.29 1.22
N ASN A 345 16.38 -1.04 0.75
CA ASN A 345 16.86 0.29 0.35
C ASN A 345 16.95 0.48 -1.18
N ILE A 346 16.77 -0.58 -1.96
CA ILE A 346 16.78 -0.53 -3.43
C ILE A 346 15.49 0.16 -3.92
N GLY A 347 15.65 1.22 -4.70
CA GLY A 347 14.53 2.01 -5.25
C GLY A 347 13.97 1.51 -6.58
N GLY A 348 14.78 0.80 -7.36
CA GLY A 348 14.33 0.10 -8.55
C GLY A 348 15.25 -1.06 -8.93
N PHE A 349 14.82 -1.88 -9.88
CA PHE A 349 15.73 -2.64 -10.74
C PHE A 349 15.08 -3.04 -12.06
N TYR A 350 15.86 -3.01 -13.14
CA TYR A 350 15.56 -3.71 -14.39
C TYR A 350 16.05 -5.17 -14.33
N SER A 351 15.24 -6.09 -14.87
CA SER A 351 15.66 -7.45 -15.21
C SER A 351 15.70 -7.62 -16.74
N PRO A 352 16.88 -7.62 -17.38
CA PRO A 352 17.01 -7.92 -18.82
C PRO A 352 16.53 -9.32 -19.20
N LYS A 353 16.56 -10.26 -18.25
CA LYS A 353 16.13 -11.65 -18.44
C LYS A 353 14.61 -11.76 -18.58
N ASP A 354 13.88 -11.09 -17.68
CA ASP A 354 12.42 -11.21 -17.59
C ASP A 354 11.71 -10.09 -18.38
N LYS A 355 12.46 -9.03 -18.72
CA LYS A 355 12.03 -7.77 -19.35
C LYS A 355 10.98 -7.03 -18.53
N ASN A 356 11.31 -6.86 -17.25
CA ASN A 356 10.51 -6.17 -16.24
C ASN A 356 11.37 -5.10 -15.54
N ILE A 357 10.84 -3.89 -15.38
CA ILE A 357 11.32 -2.90 -14.42
C ILE A 357 10.48 -3.03 -13.15
N TYR A 358 11.11 -3.06 -11.99
CA TYR A 358 10.48 -3.00 -10.68
C TYR A 358 10.86 -1.67 -10.01
N ILE A 359 9.89 -0.94 -9.46
CA ILE A 359 10.11 0.32 -8.73
C ILE A 359 9.47 0.23 -7.34
N LYS A 360 10.22 0.63 -6.31
CA LYS A 360 9.74 0.72 -4.94
C LYS A 360 9.16 2.10 -4.65
N THR A 361 7.95 2.13 -4.11
CA THR A 361 7.11 3.34 -3.97
C THR A 361 7.09 3.95 -2.56
N ASN A 362 7.53 3.20 -1.56
CA ASN A 362 7.44 3.49 -0.12
C ASN A 362 8.83 3.62 0.55
N LEU A 363 9.87 4.04 -0.18
CA LEU A 363 11.19 4.22 0.43
C LEU A 363 11.15 5.33 1.49
N SER A 364 11.83 5.11 2.62
CA SER A 364 11.80 6.03 3.75
C SER A 364 12.33 7.43 3.44
N HIS A 365 13.22 7.58 2.45
CA HIS A 365 13.69 8.89 1.98
C HIS A 365 12.69 9.61 1.07
N HIS A 366 11.82 8.90 0.35
CA HIS A 366 10.65 9.49 -0.31
C HIS A 366 9.63 9.99 0.73
N LEU A 367 9.40 9.20 1.79
CA LEU A 367 8.47 9.55 2.87
C LEU A 367 8.92 10.76 3.70
N THR A 368 10.23 10.88 3.98
CA THR A 368 10.79 11.91 4.87
C THR A 368 11.23 13.20 4.16
N ASN A 369 11.11 13.29 2.83
CA ASN A 369 11.63 14.39 2.02
C ASN A 369 13.16 14.64 2.19
N GLN A 370 13.92 13.66 2.72
CA GLN A 370 15.33 13.84 3.10
C GLN A 370 16.27 14.08 1.91
N TYR A 371 15.98 13.47 0.76
CA TYR A 371 16.68 13.74 -0.50
C TYR A 371 15.73 14.47 -1.47
N LEU A 372 15.71 15.80 -1.35
CA LEU A 372 15.02 16.67 -2.30
C LEU A 372 15.39 16.28 -3.75
N ASN A 373 14.37 15.95 -4.55
CA ASN A 373 14.43 15.50 -5.94
C ASN A 373 14.85 14.03 -6.20
N PHE A 374 15.12 13.19 -5.20
CA PHE A 374 15.22 11.73 -5.42
C PHE A 374 13.89 11.05 -5.09
N ASP A 375 13.09 10.84 -6.13
CA ASP A 375 11.73 10.30 -6.06
C ASP A 375 11.54 9.04 -6.94
N VAL A 376 10.32 8.49 -6.91
CA VAL A 376 9.90 7.33 -7.72
C VAL A 376 10.05 7.60 -9.23
N SER A 377 9.93 8.86 -9.68
CA SER A 377 10.19 9.25 -11.08
C SER A 377 11.67 9.11 -11.45
N HIS A 378 12.59 9.52 -10.57
CA HIS A 378 14.03 9.44 -10.83
C HIS A 378 14.53 7.98 -10.86
N HIS A 379 13.98 7.10 -10.00
CA HIS A 379 14.24 5.66 -10.13
C HIS A 379 13.71 5.12 -11.47
N LEU A 380 12.48 5.45 -11.86
CA LEU A 380 11.90 4.98 -13.13
C LEU A 380 12.71 5.43 -14.36
N LEU A 381 13.27 6.65 -14.36
CA LEU A 381 14.16 7.13 -15.41
C LEU A 381 15.55 6.45 -15.41
N HIS A 382 16.07 6.08 -14.23
CA HIS A 382 17.29 5.29 -14.09
C HIS A 382 17.13 3.88 -14.69
N GLU A 383 16.09 3.16 -14.30
CA GLU A 383 15.81 1.82 -14.82
C GLU A 383 15.52 1.81 -16.33
N LEU A 384 14.91 2.88 -16.86
CA LEU A 384 14.76 3.07 -18.29
C LEU A 384 16.11 3.28 -19.00
N GLY A 385 17.09 3.89 -18.33
CA GLY A 385 18.47 4.01 -18.82
C GLY A 385 19.13 2.65 -19.00
N HIS A 386 19.03 1.75 -18.01
CA HIS A 386 19.47 0.37 -18.15
C HIS A 386 18.78 -0.35 -19.30
N LEU A 387 17.46 -0.16 -19.46
CA LEU A 387 16.71 -0.76 -20.55
C LEU A 387 17.18 -0.27 -21.92
N VAL A 388 17.42 1.04 -22.07
CA VAL A 388 17.92 1.63 -23.33
C VAL A 388 19.31 1.09 -23.67
N ASP A 389 20.20 0.98 -22.68
CA ASP A 389 21.56 0.45 -22.87
C ASP A 389 21.56 -0.99 -23.42
N VAL A 390 20.71 -1.88 -22.90
CA VAL A 390 20.67 -3.29 -23.32
C VAL A 390 19.66 -3.61 -24.43
N GLU A 391 18.41 -3.15 -24.37
CA GLU A 391 17.35 -3.54 -25.33
C GLU A 391 17.37 -2.73 -26.63
N ILE A 392 17.76 -1.46 -26.55
CA ILE A 392 17.76 -0.53 -27.69
C ILE A 392 19.15 -0.48 -28.31
N LEU A 393 20.13 0.08 -27.58
CA LEU A 393 21.50 0.26 -28.08
C LEU A 393 22.26 -1.08 -28.18
N GLY A 394 22.12 -1.91 -27.14
CA GLY A 394 22.65 -3.28 -27.05
C GLY A 394 21.85 -4.36 -27.79
N LYS A 395 20.77 -3.97 -28.49
CA LYS A 395 19.91 -4.84 -29.33
C LYS A 395 19.32 -6.07 -28.63
N GLY A 396 19.19 -6.04 -27.31
CA GLY A 396 18.70 -7.13 -26.46
C GLY A 396 19.72 -8.23 -26.19
N LEU A 397 21.00 -8.03 -26.52
CA LEU A 397 22.06 -9.03 -26.41
C LEU A 397 23.00 -8.80 -25.20
N LYS A 398 23.38 -7.54 -24.95
CA LYS A 398 24.31 -7.13 -23.88
C LYS A 398 24.22 -5.62 -23.64
N TYR A 399 24.46 -5.17 -22.42
CA TYR A 399 24.63 -3.73 -22.13
C TYR A 399 25.76 -3.16 -23.00
N LEU A 400 25.50 -2.10 -23.77
CA LEU A 400 26.51 -1.47 -24.63
C LEU A 400 27.59 -0.79 -23.79
N SER A 401 27.21 -0.09 -22.71
CA SER A 401 28.14 0.59 -21.78
C SER A 401 29.27 -0.31 -21.24
N ALA A 402 28.98 -1.58 -21.00
CA ALA A 402 29.93 -2.57 -20.47
C ALA A 402 30.76 -3.28 -21.57
N ASN A 403 30.57 -2.92 -22.84
CA ASN A 403 31.03 -3.68 -23.99
C ASN A 403 31.62 -2.84 -25.14
N ASP A 404 31.46 -1.52 -25.10
CA ASP A 404 32.05 -0.57 -26.05
C ASP A 404 33.33 0.01 -25.43
N GLU A 405 34.48 -0.27 -26.04
CA GLU A 405 35.79 0.13 -25.50
C GLU A 405 35.95 1.65 -25.34
N TYR A 406 35.25 2.46 -26.15
CA TYR A 406 35.27 3.92 -26.06
C TYR A 406 34.38 4.42 -24.91
N PHE A 407 33.22 3.80 -24.66
CA PHE A 407 32.46 4.09 -23.43
C PHE A 407 33.23 3.63 -22.17
N LEU A 408 33.99 2.54 -22.26
CA LEU A 408 34.88 2.08 -21.18
C LEU A 408 36.06 3.02 -20.91
N SER A 409 36.48 3.90 -21.84
CA SER A 409 37.40 5.01 -21.54
C SER A 409 36.67 6.21 -20.95
N ILE A 410 35.55 6.64 -21.54
CA ILE A 410 34.72 7.74 -21.02
C ILE A 410 34.36 7.53 -19.53
N TYR A 411 33.91 6.34 -19.16
CA TYR A 411 33.60 5.98 -17.77
C TYR A 411 34.81 6.16 -16.82
N LYS A 412 36.03 5.83 -17.25
CA LYS A 412 37.24 5.97 -16.41
C LYS A 412 37.63 7.44 -16.21
N GLU A 413 37.29 8.31 -17.15
CA GLU A 413 37.62 9.73 -17.15
C GLU A 413 36.55 10.58 -16.45
N GLU A 414 35.27 10.26 -16.63
CA GLU A 414 34.16 11.12 -16.19
C GLU A 414 33.42 10.65 -14.92
N LYS A 415 33.52 9.39 -14.49
CA LYS A 415 32.66 8.88 -13.39
C LYS A 415 32.79 9.62 -12.06
N SER A 416 34.01 10.08 -11.73
CA SER A 416 34.29 10.78 -10.47
C SER A 416 33.97 12.28 -10.52
N ASN A 417 33.47 12.77 -11.66
CA ASN A 417 32.95 14.14 -11.80
C ASN A 417 31.46 14.24 -11.41
N ILE A 418 30.73 13.12 -11.41
CA ILE A 418 29.29 13.09 -11.14
C ILE A 418 29.02 13.51 -9.69
N THR A 419 28.31 14.62 -9.51
CA THR A 419 28.08 15.21 -8.19
C THR A 419 26.88 14.58 -7.47
N ASN A 420 26.80 14.81 -6.15
CA ASN A 420 25.66 14.44 -5.31
C ASN A 420 24.33 15.14 -5.68
N LEU A 421 24.30 15.97 -6.73
CA LEU A 421 23.04 16.39 -7.37
C LEU A 421 22.48 15.24 -8.23
N ASN A 422 23.34 14.61 -9.04
CA ASN A 422 22.96 13.57 -9.99
C ASN A 422 22.96 12.19 -9.34
N THR A 423 24.01 11.80 -8.61
CA THR A 423 24.14 10.49 -7.94
C THR A 423 23.89 10.56 -6.43
N VAL A 424 23.63 9.43 -5.80
CA VAL A 424 23.65 9.25 -4.33
C VAL A 424 24.80 8.31 -3.98
N HIS A 425 25.52 8.58 -2.88
CA HIS A 425 26.57 7.69 -2.33
C HIS A 425 27.55 7.12 -3.37
N ASP A 426 27.98 7.94 -4.33
CA ASP A 426 28.90 7.55 -5.41
C ASP A 426 28.43 6.37 -6.30
N TYR A 427 27.12 6.08 -6.34
CA TYR A 427 26.52 4.98 -7.11
C TYR A 427 26.91 4.98 -8.60
N ALA A 428 26.99 6.15 -9.25
CA ALA A 428 27.51 6.32 -10.61
C ALA A 428 28.97 5.87 -10.80
N GLN A 429 29.71 5.60 -9.72
CA GLN A 429 31.09 5.12 -9.73
C GLN A 429 31.23 3.60 -9.51
N GLU A 430 30.13 2.88 -9.22
CA GLU A 430 30.13 1.43 -8.98
C GLU A 430 30.40 0.63 -10.27
N SER A 431 29.71 0.95 -11.36
CA SER A 431 29.88 0.27 -12.66
C SER A 431 29.63 1.18 -13.85
N THR A 432 30.08 0.75 -15.03
CA THR A 432 29.81 1.43 -16.32
C THR A 432 28.31 1.46 -16.65
N ILE A 433 27.56 0.48 -16.17
CA ILE A 433 26.12 0.30 -16.38
C ILE A 433 25.33 1.27 -15.49
N GLU A 434 25.74 1.42 -14.22
CA GLU A 434 25.16 2.42 -13.31
C GLU A 434 25.49 3.84 -13.78
N PHE A 435 26.74 4.08 -14.21
CA PHE A 435 27.15 5.36 -14.80
C PHE A 435 26.29 5.74 -16.02
N PHE A 436 26.09 4.81 -16.97
CA PHE A 436 25.22 5.05 -18.12
C PHE A 436 23.81 5.42 -17.68
N ALA A 437 23.21 4.66 -16.75
CA ALA A 437 21.86 4.90 -16.27
C ALA A 437 21.72 6.22 -15.51
N GLU A 438 22.71 6.61 -14.70
CA GLU A 438 22.75 7.89 -13.99
C GLU A 438 22.91 9.09 -14.93
N VAL A 439 23.75 8.97 -15.96
CA VAL A 439 23.88 9.98 -17.03
C VAL A 439 22.56 10.10 -17.80
N PHE A 440 21.99 8.98 -18.26
CA PHE A 440 20.73 8.94 -19.02
C PHE A 440 19.56 9.55 -18.22
N LYS A 441 19.39 9.14 -16.96
CA LYS A 441 18.41 9.72 -16.02
C LYS A 441 18.54 11.23 -15.93
N SER A 442 19.76 11.73 -15.83
CA SER A 442 20.04 13.16 -15.61
C SER A 442 19.92 13.98 -16.90
N MET A 443 20.27 13.40 -18.06
CA MET A 443 20.04 13.99 -19.40
C MET A 443 18.55 14.25 -19.66
N TYR A 444 17.70 13.33 -19.20
CA TYR A 444 16.27 13.32 -19.49
C TYR A 444 15.37 13.65 -18.30
N SER A 445 15.92 14.00 -17.14
CA SER A 445 15.12 14.48 -15.99
C SER A 445 14.27 15.69 -16.38
N SER A 446 13.04 15.78 -15.85
CA SER A 446 12.17 16.94 -16.06
C SER A 446 12.72 18.22 -15.41
N ASN A 447 13.53 18.08 -14.35
CA ASN A 447 14.20 19.17 -13.66
C ASN A 447 15.44 19.66 -14.44
N VAL A 448 15.47 20.95 -14.79
CA VAL A 448 16.53 21.54 -15.61
C VAL A 448 17.93 21.48 -14.98
N LYS A 449 18.03 21.50 -13.64
CA LYS A 449 19.33 21.50 -12.94
C LYS A 449 20.15 20.24 -13.24
N TYR A 450 19.49 19.08 -13.31
CA TYR A 450 20.10 17.80 -13.67
C TYR A 450 20.65 17.84 -15.10
N ARG A 451 19.81 18.26 -16.06
CA ARG A 451 20.19 18.34 -17.48
C ARG A 451 21.34 19.32 -17.74
N GLU A 452 21.43 20.39 -16.96
CA GLU A 452 22.51 21.39 -17.07
C GLU A 452 23.80 21.00 -16.33
N SER A 453 23.73 20.22 -15.24
CA SER A 453 24.94 19.79 -14.52
C SER A 453 25.55 18.54 -15.14
N ILE A 454 24.74 17.56 -15.59
CA ILE A 454 25.29 16.35 -16.24
C ILE A 454 26.08 16.67 -17.51
N ARG A 455 25.65 17.69 -18.28
CA ARG A 455 26.37 18.22 -19.46
C ARG A 455 27.68 18.94 -19.15
N LYS A 456 27.99 19.18 -17.87
CA LYS A 456 29.24 19.78 -17.39
C LYS A 456 30.10 18.75 -16.63
N GLU A 457 29.46 17.78 -15.98
CA GLU A 457 30.11 16.72 -15.20
C GLU A 457 30.59 15.57 -16.11
N ALA A 458 29.78 15.15 -17.08
CA ALA A 458 30.11 14.07 -18.03
C ALA A 458 29.73 14.42 -19.49
N PRO A 459 30.35 15.48 -20.08
CA PRO A 459 30.03 15.93 -21.43
C PRO A 459 30.23 14.86 -22.52
N GLU A 460 31.28 14.02 -22.44
CA GLU A 460 31.55 13.00 -23.46
C GLU A 460 30.62 11.79 -23.31
N ALA A 461 30.21 11.40 -22.10
CA ALA A 461 29.17 10.39 -21.89
C ALA A 461 27.81 10.85 -22.43
N VAL A 462 27.43 12.11 -22.18
CA VAL A 462 26.18 12.69 -22.73
C VAL A 462 26.22 12.68 -24.27
N LYS A 463 27.33 13.13 -24.85
CA LYS A 463 27.55 13.15 -26.31
C LYS A 463 27.53 11.74 -26.91
N TYR A 464 28.19 10.76 -26.29
CA TYR A 464 28.16 9.36 -26.71
C TYR A 464 26.73 8.81 -26.75
N ILE A 465 25.92 9.07 -25.71
CA ILE A 465 24.51 8.63 -25.66
C ILE A 465 23.71 9.31 -26.77
N GLU A 466 23.87 10.62 -26.97
CA GLU A 466 23.20 11.33 -28.07
C GLU A 466 23.61 10.82 -29.46
N ASP A 467 24.90 10.60 -29.70
CA ASP A 467 25.40 10.13 -31.00
C ASP A 467 24.99 8.69 -31.28
N LYS A 468 24.93 7.82 -30.26
CA LYS A 468 24.35 6.48 -30.40
C LYS A 468 22.85 6.52 -30.68
N LEU A 469 22.10 7.43 -30.06
CA LEU A 469 20.67 7.58 -30.36
C LEU A 469 20.42 8.12 -31.77
N LYS A 470 21.29 9.01 -32.29
CA LYS A 470 21.29 9.44 -33.71
C LYS A 470 21.60 8.27 -34.67
N GLU A 471 22.59 7.42 -34.33
CA GLU A 471 22.94 6.21 -35.12
C GLU A 471 21.72 5.28 -35.32
N TYR A 472 20.80 5.24 -34.35
CA TYR A 472 19.56 4.48 -34.39
C TYR A 472 18.31 5.29 -34.83
N ASN A 473 18.47 6.53 -35.30
CA ASN A 473 17.40 7.44 -35.77
C ASN A 473 16.38 7.87 -34.69
N TYR A 474 16.82 8.00 -33.43
CA TYR A 474 16.00 8.45 -32.30
C TYR A 474 16.15 9.94 -31.94
N LEU A 475 17.08 10.66 -32.58
CA LEU A 475 17.42 12.08 -32.34
C LEU A 475 17.72 12.81 -33.66
#